data_AF-A0A1M3EF56-F1
#
_entry.id   AF-A0A1M3EF56-F1
#
_cell.length_a   1.000
_cell.length_b   1.000
_cell.length_c   1.000
_cell.angle_alpha   90.00
_cell.angle_beta   90.00
_cell.angle_gamma   90.00
#
_symmetry.space_group_name_H-M   'P 1'
#
loop_
_entity.id
_entity.type
_entity.pdbx_description
1 polymer ?
#
loop_
_entity_poly.entity_id
_entity_poly.type
_entity_poly.pdbx_seq_one_letter_code
_entity_poly.pdbx_strand_id
1 'polypeptide(L)'
;MTHLGSRISALVDHQLSVAETERALAHVAGCPRCAGELAAARRARDVLASAAGPVDPAPDLTARLLSLAPAPERRPAPRDPFAAPRSEELASAFTLRPTVGALGLRGQSRALRGEVTARRSPSRLVVGAVAGLGLAATGLFALGARPAVVPTDHPAVALGLLGQAAAPAPSAGGTVRTTSTSSVDALAGSGWTAPQLPAGWAVAAVRGDPAGTSVELDLTGPTGATVVVTERQGRLDTAALHGVAVHQVDGRAVYVLSTSPRHLVWQSDGSVVEVVSASRDDSVEALVAAFPATPFDDGVPARIGRGWSTVAHVLAGP
;
A
#
# COMPACT_ATOMS: atom_id res chain seq x y z
N MET A 1 9.63 -4.94 17.84
CA MET A 1 9.97 -6.13 17.04
C MET A 1 9.85 -5.73 15.58
N THR A 2 10.96 -5.66 14.85
CA THR A 2 11.00 -5.17 13.47
C THR A 2 10.67 -6.32 12.52
N HIS A 3 9.69 -6.12 11.63
CA HIS A 3 9.31 -7.12 10.62
C HIS A 3 10.34 -7.18 9.47
N LEU A 4 10.29 -8.24 8.66
CA LEU A 4 11.28 -8.50 7.60
C LEU A 4 11.16 -7.57 6.38
N GLY A 5 9.97 -7.06 6.06
CA GLY A 5 9.75 -6.12 4.96
C GLY A 5 10.29 -6.64 3.62
N SER A 6 11.16 -5.86 2.97
CA SER A 6 11.78 -6.21 1.68
C SER A 6 12.62 -7.49 1.69
N ARG A 7 13.06 -7.97 2.86
CA ARG A 7 13.79 -9.25 2.97
C ARG A 7 12.91 -10.48 2.69
N ILE A 8 11.59 -10.34 2.72
CA ILE A 8 10.66 -11.44 2.38
C ILE A 8 10.78 -11.79 0.90
N SER A 9 10.82 -10.80 0.00
CA SER A 9 11.01 -11.05 -1.43
C SER A 9 12.36 -11.70 -1.71
N ALA A 10 13.44 -11.20 -1.11
CA ALA A 10 14.77 -11.81 -1.22
C ALA A 10 14.81 -13.26 -0.70
N LEU A 11 14.02 -13.59 0.33
CA LEU A 11 13.88 -14.96 0.84
C LEU A 11 13.12 -15.87 -0.14
N VAL A 12 12.08 -15.36 -0.81
CA VAL A 12 11.31 -16.10 -1.83
C VAL A 12 12.15 -16.37 -3.08
N ASP A 13 12.99 -15.42 -3.47
CA ASP A 13 13.84 -15.50 -4.66
C ASP A 13 15.20 -16.17 -4.40
N HIS A 14 15.41 -16.71 -3.19
CA HIS A 14 16.67 -17.35 -2.77
C HIS A 14 17.91 -16.45 -2.89
N GLN A 15 17.74 -15.13 -2.72
CA GLN A 15 18.82 -14.14 -2.85
C GLN A 15 19.53 -13.83 -1.52
N LEU A 16 19.04 -14.37 -0.41
CA LEU A 16 19.68 -14.22 0.90
C LEU A 16 20.85 -15.19 1.07
N SER A 17 21.90 -14.75 1.78
CA SER A 17 22.96 -15.68 2.21
C SER A 17 22.39 -16.76 3.15
N VAL A 18 23.13 -17.86 3.34
CA VAL A 18 22.71 -18.97 4.22
C VAL A 18 22.39 -18.46 5.64
N ALA A 19 23.29 -17.66 6.21
CA ALA A 19 23.13 -17.11 7.56
C ALA A 19 21.94 -16.12 7.66
N GLU A 20 21.62 -15.40 6.58
CA GLU A 20 20.44 -14.51 6.55
C GLU A 20 19.14 -15.28 6.39
N THR A 21 19.16 -16.35 5.60
CA THR A 21 18.04 -17.26 5.41
C THR A 21 17.64 -17.90 6.73
N GLU A 22 18.60 -18.43 7.49
CA GLU A 22 18.33 -19.03 8.81
C GLU A 22 17.70 -18.01 9.77
N ARG A 23 18.25 -16.80 9.83
CA ARG A 23 17.71 -15.70 10.65
C ARG A 23 16.30 -15.29 10.24
N ALA A 24 16.04 -15.22 8.93
CA ALA A 24 14.72 -14.87 8.41
C ALA A 24 13.69 -15.96 8.73
N LEU A 25 14.04 -17.24 8.53
CA LEU A 25 13.15 -18.37 8.84
C LEU A 25 12.86 -18.48 10.34
N ALA A 26 13.86 -18.25 11.20
CA ALA A 26 13.66 -18.20 12.65
C ALA A 26 12.67 -17.08 13.06
N HIS A 27 12.78 -15.91 12.43
CA HIS A 27 11.83 -14.82 12.66
C HIS A 27 10.42 -15.15 12.15
N VAL A 28 10.31 -15.75 10.96
CA VAL A 28 9.02 -16.17 10.38
C VAL A 28 8.31 -17.18 11.28
N ALA A 29 9.04 -18.12 11.88
CA ALA A 29 8.50 -19.09 12.82
C ALA A 29 7.89 -18.42 14.08
N GLY A 30 8.43 -17.26 14.49
CA GLY A 30 7.95 -16.51 15.66
C GLY A 30 7.01 -15.34 15.35
N CYS A 31 6.76 -15.01 14.07
CA CYS A 31 5.99 -13.82 13.68
C CYS A 31 4.89 -14.17 12.66
N PRO A 32 3.60 -14.21 13.08
CA PRO A 32 2.50 -14.62 12.21
C PRO A 32 2.28 -13.67 11.03
N ARG A 33 2.60 -12.38 11.19
CA ARG A 33 2.54 -11.39 10.11
C ARG A 33 3.54 -11.72 9.00
N CYS A 34 4.81 -11.90 9.34
CA CYS A 34 5.86 -12.26 8.37
C CYS A 34 5.59 -13.63 7.72
N ALA A 35 4.98 -14.56 8.46
CA ALA A 35 4.52 -15.84 7.90
C ALA A 35 3.41 -15.66 6.85
N GLY A 36 2.42 -14.80 7.14
CA GLY A 36 1.35 -14.46 6.19
C GLY A 36 1.87 -13.77 4.93
N GLU A 37 2.78 -12.80 5.10
CA GLU A 37 3.43 -12.10 3.98
C GLU A 37 4.26 -13.06 3.11
N LEU A 38 5.04 -13.97 3.72
CA LEU A 38 5.79 -14.99 2.99
C LEU A 38 4.87 -15.97 2.24
N ALA A 39 3.76 -16.40 2.86
CA ALA A 39 2.79 -17.29 2.23
C ALA A 39 2.07 -16.60 1.05
N ALA A 40 1.75 -15.31 1.16
CA ALA A 40 1.20 -14.53 0.06
C ALA A 40 2.19 -14.41 -1.11
N ALA A 41 3.46 -14.11 -0.82
CA ALA A 41 4.50 -14.01 -1.84
C ALA A 41 4.75 -15.33 -2.58
N ARG A 42 4.79 -16.47 -1.85
CA ARG A 42 4.91 -17.80 -2.48
C ARG A 42 3.72 -18.14 -3.37
N ARG A 43 2.49 -17.89 -2.91
CA ARG A 43 1.29 -18.08 -3.73
C ARG A 43 1.31 -17.25 -5.02
N ALA A 44 1.73 -16.00 -4.95
CA ALA A 44 1.87 -15.15 -6.13
C ALA A 44 2.90 -15.74 -7.12
N ARG A 45 4.05 -16.22 -6.63
CA ARG A 45 5.06 -16.90 -7.45
C ARG A 45 4.50 -18.15 -8.12
N ASP A 46 3.77 -18.98 -7.38
CA ASP A 46 3.20 -20.22 -7.91
C ASP A 46 2.13 -19.95 -8.98
N VAL A 47 1.27 -18.93 -8.77
CA VAL A 47 0.28 -18.50 -9.78
C VAL A 47 0.98 -18.04 -11.05
N LEU A 48 2.00 -17.19 -10.95
CA LEU A 48 2.76 -16.72 -12.11
C LEU A 48 3.47 -17.86 -12.83
N ALA A 49 4.10 -18.76 -12.09
CA ALA A 49 4.75 -19.93 -12.65
C ALA A 49 3.77 -20.89 -13.33
N SER A 50 2.53 -20.97 -12.84
CA SER A 50 1.47 -21.79 -13.48
C SER A 50 0.83 -21.13 -14.70
N ALA A 51 0.78 -19.80 -14.74
CA ALA A 51 0.22 -19.03 -15.85
C ALA A 51 1.21 -18.91 -17.02
N ALA A 52 2.51 -18.87 -16.73
CA ALA A 52 3.55 -19.06 -17.71
C ALA A 52 3.53 -20.54 -18.14
N GLY A 53 3.05 -20.82 -19.36
CA GLY A 53 3.14 -22.17 -19.92
C GLY A 53 4.58 -22.70 -19.90
N PRO A 54 4.77 -24.04 -19.95
CA PRO A 54 6.11 -24.62 -19.93
C PRO A 54 6.95 -24.04 -21.08
N VAL A 55 8.10 -23.47 -20.72
CA VAL A 55 9.09 -23.02 -21.71
C VAL A 55 9.91 -24.25 -22.09
N ASP A 56 9.71 -24.75 -23.30
CA ASP A 56 10.51 -25.85 -23.81
C ASP A 56 11.97 -25.40 -23.94
N PRO A 57 12.94 -26.14 -23.36
CA PRO A 57 14.34 -25.82 -23.55
C PRO A 57 14.71 -25.97 -25.03
N ALA A 58 15.64 -25.14 -25.50
CA ALA A 58 16.19 -25.30 -26.84
C ALA A 58 16.77 -26.72 -26.99
N PRO A 59 16.56 -27.40 -28.14
CA PRO A 59 16.93 -28.80 -28.31
C PRO A 59 18.44 -29.06 -28.21
N ASP A 60 19.25 -28.01 -28.33
CA ASP A 60 20.71 -28.04 -28.22
C ASP A 60 21.23 -27.56 -26.85
N LEU A 61 20.36 -27.20 -25.90
CA LEU A 61 20.73 -26.72 -24.57
C LEU A 61 21.65 -27.71 -23.85
N THR A 62 21.30 -29.00 -23.88
CA THR A 62 22.07 -30.06 -23.22
C THR A 62 23.49 -30.16 -23.78
N ALA A 63 23.63 -30.05 -25.11
CA ALA A 63 24.93 -30.07 -25.77
C ALA A 63 25.78 -28.85 -25.39
N ARG A 64 25.16 -27.66 -25.29
CA ARG A 64 25.83 -26.43 -24.83
C ARG A 64 26.22 -26.47 -23.36
N LEU A 65 25.40 -27.08 -22.50
CA LEU A 65 25.73 -27.25 -21.08
C LEU A 65 26.90 -28.22 -20.88
N LEU A 66 26.95 -29.30 -21.67
CA LEU A 66 28.05 -30.25 -21.64
C LEU A 66 29.36 -29.67 -22.18
N SER A 67 29.31 -28.70 -23.10
CA SER A 67 30.51 -28.00 -23.58
C SER A 67 31.01 -26.91 -22.64
N LEU A 68 30.16 -26.40 -21.73
CA LEU A 68 30.51 -25.41 -20.71
C LEU A 68 31.06 -26.03 -19.41
N ALA A 69 30.96 -27.34 -19.23
CA ALA A 69 31.44 -28.00 -18.03
C ALA A 69 32.97 -27.81 -17.89
N PRO A 70 33.46 -27.13 -16.85
CA PRO A 70 34.89 -27.00 -16.62
C PRO A 70 35.49 -28.38 -16.37
N ALA A 71 36.72 -28.60 -16.85
CA ALA A 71 37.50 -29.77 -16.51
C ALA A 71 37.61 -29.89 -14.97
N PRO A 72 37.57 -31.10 -14.39
CA PRO A 72 37.52 -31.26 -12.94
C PRO A 72 38.75 -30.62 -12.29
N GLU A 73 38.52 -29.53 -11.56
CA GLU A 73 39.54 -28.93 -10.72
C GLU A 73 39.91 -29.92 -9.61
N ARG A 74 41.22 -30.16 -9.48
CA ARG A 74 41.78 -31.07 -8.48
C ARG A 74 41.60 -30.46 -7.09
N ARG A 75 40.55 -30.90 -6.38
CA ARG A 75 40.25 -30.42 -5.02
C ARG A 75 41.46 -30.74 -4.11
N PRO A 76 41.98 -29.76 -3.35
CA PRO A 76 42.99 -30.05 -2.33
C PRO A 76 42.40 -30.99 -1.27
N ALA A 77 43.23 -31.91 -0.78
CA ALA A 77 42.81 -32.99 0.10
C ALA A 77 42.13 -32.48 1.39
N PRO A 78 41.16 -33.24 1.95
CA PRO A 78 40.47 -32.86 3.19
C PRO A 78 41.47 -32.64 4.33
N ARG A 79 41.32 -31.54 5.07
CA ARG A 79 42.00 -31.34 6.35
C ARG A 79 41.42 -32.31 7.38
N ASP A 80 42.31 -32.96 8.13
CA ASP A 80 41.99 -33.95 9.15
C ASP A 80 41.18 -33.31 10.31
N PRO A 81 39.92 -33.75 10.56
CA PRO A 81 39.08 -33.26 11.65
C PRO A 81 39.57 -33.68 13.05
N PHE A 82 40.60 -34.52 13.17
CA PHE A 82 41.20 -34.93 14.45
C PHE A 82 42.43 -34.10 14.86
N ALA A 83 42.76 -33.04 14.12
CA ALA A 83 43.82 -32.12 14.54
C ALA A 83 43.42 -31.36 15.82
N ALA A 84 44.16 -31.60 16.91
CA ALA A 84 43.89 -31.00 18.22
C ALA A 84 44.06 -29.47 18.22
N PRO A 85 43.17 -28.70 18.88
CA PRO A 85 43.31 -27.27 19.03
C PRO A 85 44.45 -26.93 20.02
N ARG A 86 45.25 -25.91 19.70
CA ARG A 86 46.25 -25.33 20.59
C ARG A 86 45.57 -24.50 21.66
N SER A 87 45.98 -24.71 22.89
CA SER A 87 45.33 -24.27 24.13
C SER A 87 45.93 -22.98 24.68
N GLU A 88 45.44 -21.82 24.23
CA GLU A 88 45.48 -20.51 24.92
C GLU A 88 44.32 -19.70 24.27
N GLU A 89 43.12 -19.54 24.83
CA GLU A 89 42.75 -18.56 25.85
C GLU A 89 41.31 -18.87 26.34
N LEU A 90 41.13 -19.94 27.10
CA LEU A 90 39.92 -20.17 27.90
C LEU A 90 40.19 -19.65 29.32
N ALA A 91 40.15 -18.33 29.49
CA ALA A 91 40.27 -17.69 30.79
C ALA A 91 39.43 -16.41 30.86
N SER A 92 38.10 -16.54 30.86
CA SER A 92 37.22 -15.54 31.50
C SER A 92 35.80 -16.10 31.67
N ALA A 93 35.68 -17.17 32.46
CA ALA A 93 34.44 -17.54 33.12
C ALA A 93 34.77 -17.73 34.60
N PHE A 94 33.92 -17.21 35.49
CA PHE A 94 34.04 -17.10 36.95
C PHE A 94 34.58 -15.78 37.49
N THR A 95 33.66 -14.90 37.92
CA THR A 95 33.60 -14.44 39.33
C THR A 95 32.17 -14.01 39.68
N LEU A 96 31.51 -14.78 40.54
CA LEU A 96 30.38 -14.36 41.37
C LEU A 96 30.94 -13.78 42.69
N ARG A 97 30.32 -12.73 43.24
CA ARG A 97 29.92 -12.70 44.67
C ARG A 97 29.01 -11.51 45.04
N PRO A 98 28.06 -11.68 45.99
CA PRO A 98 27.15 -10.66 46.49
C PRO A 98 27.59 -10.11 47.87
N THR A 99 27.09 -8.92 48.26
CA THR A 99 27.03 -8.51 49.67
C THR A 99 25.78 -7.68 49.98
N VAL A 100 25.12 -8.13 51.05
CA VAL A 100 23.94 -7.60 51.74
C VAL A 100 24.34 -6.43 52.65
N GLY A 101 23.49 -5.41 52.77
CA GLY A 101 23.66 -4.35 53.78
C GLY A 101 22.43 -3.44 53.85
N ALA A 102 21.76 -3.47 55.00
CA ALA A 102 20.44 -2.92 55.27
C ALA A 102 20.45 -1.46 55.78
N LEU A 103 19.34 -0.74 55.52
CA LEU A 103 18.71 0.35 56.29
C LEU A 103 17.51 0.79 55.41
N GLY A 104 16.23 0.63 55.74
CA GLY A 104 15.58 0.74 57.03
C GLY A 104 14.92 2.12 57.11
N LEU A 105 13.72 2.31 56.55
CA LEU A 105 12.77 3.34 56.98
C LEU A 105 11.33 2.94 56.62
N ARG A 106 10.52 2.98 57.67
CA ARG A 106 9.12 2.57 57.77
C ARG A 106 8.23 3.70 57.25
N GLY A 107 7.21 3.38 56.45
CA GLY A 107 6.14 4.31 56.08
C GLY A 107 4.81 3.56 56.07
N GLN A 108 4.04 3.74 57.14
CA GLN A 108 2.84 2.98 57.44
C GLN A 108 1.64 3.38 56.58
N SER A 109 0.87 2.37 56.20
CA SER A 109 -0.52 2.45 55.76
C SER A 109 -1.44 2.84 56.93
N ARG A 110 -2.30 3.83 56.71
CA ARG A 110 -3.52 4.05 57.51
C ARG A 110 -4.68 4.39 56.59
N ALA A 111 -5.76 3.66 56.80
CA ALA A 111 -7.05 3.83 56.15
C ALA A 111 -8.00 4.68 57.02
N LEU A 112 -8.93 5.35 56.34
CA LEU A 112 -10.35 5.59 56.67
C LEU A 112 -10.79 6.69 57.68
N ARG A 113 -11.80 7.45 57.17
CA ARG A 113 -12.81 8.37 57.75
C ARG A 113 -12.42 9.85 57.78
N GLY A 114 -12.99 10.72 56.94
CA GLY A 114 -14.35 11.32 56.93
C GLY A 114 -14.12 12.83 56.68
N GLU A 115 -14.88 13.68 56.01
CA GLU A 115 -16.29 13.80 55.63
C GLU A 115 -16.33 14.62 54.32
N VAL A 116 -17.32 14.43 53.44
CA VAL A 116 -17.52 15.29 52.26
C VAL A 116 -18.90 15.93 52.35
N THR A 117 -18.95 17.23 52.66
CA THR A 117 -20.17 18.02 52.60
C THR A 117 -20.56 18.23 51.13
N ALA A 118 -21.64 17.63 50.68
CA ALA A 118 -22.18 17.85 49.34
C ALA A 118 -22.89 19.21 49.27
N ARG A 119 -22.20 20.26 48.78
CA ARG A 119 -22.86 21.46 48.26
C ARG A 119 -23.35 21.17 46.83
N ARG A 120 -24.65 20.97 46.68
CA ARG A 120 -25.32 20.94 45.37
C ARG A 120 -25.33 22.36 44.79
N SER A 121 -24.63 22.57 43.68
CA SER A 121 -24.69 23.79 42.86
C SER A 121 -25.34 23.47 41.50
N PRO A 122 -26.32 24.25 41.03
CA PRO A 122 -27.08 23.98 39.82
C PRO A 122 -26.43 24.57 38.55
N SER A 123 -25.15 24.26 38.28
CA SER A 123 -24.46 24.65 37.03
C SER A 123 -24.24 23.51 36.04
N ARG A 124 -24.80 22.31 36.29
CA ARG A 124 -24.48 21.09 35.53
C ARG A 124 -25.29 20.87 34.24
N LEU A 125 -26.27 21.71 33.90
CA LEU A 125 -27.08 21.51 32.70
C LEU A 125 -26.55 22.20 31.44
N VAL A 126 -25.65 23.18 31.56
CA VAL A 126 -25.03 23.83 30.39
C VAL A 126 -23.75 23.10 29.92
N VAL A 127 -23.04 22.41 30.83
CA VAL A 127 -21.80 21.66 30.49
C VAL A 127 -22.11 20.35 29.76
N GLY A 128 -23.26 19.71 30.01
CA GLY A 128 -23.65 18.46 29.35
C GLY A 128 -23.92 18.61 27.85
N ALA A 129 -24.56 19.70 27.43
CA ALA A 129 -24.89 19.95 26.02
C ALA A 129 -23.65 20.30 25.18
N VAL A 130 -22.71 21.08 25.73
CA VAL A 130 -21.44 21.41 25.05
C VAL A 130 -20.53 20.19 24.95
N ALA A 131 -20.50 19.33 25.98
CA ALA A 131 -19.74 18.07 25.93
C ALA A 131 -20.32 17.09 24.88
N GLY A 132 -21.66 16.99 24.76
CA GLY A 132 -22.30 16.14 23.75
C GLY A 132 -22.07 16.62 22.31
N LEU A 133 -22.21 17.92 22.05
CA LEU A 133 -21.88 18.53 20.75
C LEU A 133 -20.39 18.38 20.41
N GLY A 134 -19.51 18.55 21.40
CA GLY A 134 -18.07 18.32 21.24
C GLY A 134 -17.74 16.89 20.85
N LEU A 135 -18.32 15.89 21.54
CA LEU A 135 -18.13 14.48 21.23
C LEU A 135 -18.65 14.11 19.83
N ALA A 136 -19.84 14.60 19.47
CA ALA A 136 -20.40 14.39 18.13
C ALA A 136 -19.52 15.03 17.04
N ALA A 137 -19.08 16.27 17.22
CA ALA A 137 -18.18 16.96 16.28
C ALA A 137 -16.83 16.24 16.15
N THR A 138 -16.25 15.75 17.25
CA THR A 138 -15.02 14.94 17.19
C THR A 138 -15.23 13.61 16.48
N GLY A 139 -16.39 12.97 16.68
CA GLY A 139 -16.76 11.74 15.97
C GLY A 139 -16.87 11.98 14.46
N LEU A 140 -17.61 13.01 14.05
CA LEU A 140 -17.76 13.37 12.62
C LEU A 140 -16.41 13.80 12.01
N PHE A 141 -15.60 14.56 12.73
CA PHE A 141 -14.26 14.93 12.28
C PHE A 141 -13.33 13.71 12.07
N ALA A 142 -13.42 12.72 12.97
CA ALA A 142 -12.68 11.47 12.85
C ALA A 142 -13.20 10.61 11.69
N LEU A 143 -14.52 10.48 11.52
CA LEU A 143 -15.13 9.77 10.39
C LEU A 143 -14.84 10.44 9.04
N GLY A 144 -14.79 11.77 8.99
CA GLY A 144 -14.49 12.52 7.76
C GLY A 144 -13.00 12.63 7.44
N ALA A 145 -12.13 11.99 8.23
CA ALA A 145 -10.72 11.85 7.91
C ALA A 145 -10.57 10.96 6.67
N ARG A 146 -9.83 11.43 5.67
CA ARG A 146 -9.48 10.61 4.51
C ARG A 146 -8.13 9.91 4.76
N PRO A 147 -7.98 8.62 4.43
CA PRO A 147 -6.70 7.93 4.57
C PRO A 147 -5.65 8.58 3.66
N ALA A 148 -4.41 8.61 4.13
CA ALA A 148 -3.28 9.03 3.29
C ALA A 148 -2.99 7.93 2.25
N VAL A 149 -2.95 8.31 0.98
CA VAL A 149 -2.63 7.43 -0.14
C VAL A 149 -1.19 7.72 -0.56
N VAL A 150 -0.35 6.70 -0.44
CA VAL A 150 1.04 6.72 -0.92
C VAL A 150 1.05 6.09 -2.31
N PRO A 151 1.35 6.87 -3.37
CA PRO A 151 1.43 6.32 -4.72
C PRO A 151 2.59 5.34 -4.84
N THR A 152 2.42 4.28 -5.64
CA THR A 152 3.50 3.33 -5.91
C THR A 152 4.16 3.64 -7.25
N ASP A 153 5.47 3.86 -7.24
CA ASP A 153 6.28 4.15 -8.43
C ASP A 153 6.80 2.88 -9.14
N HIS A 154 6.37 1.70 -8.71
CA HIS A 154 6.94 0.45 -9.21
C HIS A 154 6.50 0.15 -10.66
N PRO A 155 7.43 0.06 -11.63
CA PRO A 155 7.09 -0.04 -13.05
C PRO A 155 6.34 -1.33 -13.41
N ALA A 156 6.57 -2.43 -12.67
CA ALA A 156 5.86 -3.68 -12.91
C ALA A 156 4.35 -3.56 -12.64
N VAL A 157 3.94 -2.72 -11.67
CA VAL A 157 2.52 -2.46 -11.39
C VAL A 157 1.89 -1.69 -12.55
N ALA A 158 2.55 -0.62 -13.01
CA ALA A 158 2.10 0.18 -14.15
C ALA A 158 1.98 -0.65 -15.44
N LEU A 159 2.96 -1.50 -15.74
CA LEU A 159 2.92 -2.40 -16.89
C LEU A 159 1.84 -3.48 -16.74
N GLY A 160 1.60 -3.97 -15.53
CA GLY A 160 0.52 -4.91 -15.24
C GLY A 160 -0.86 -4.33 -15.55
N LEU A 161 -1.12 -3.09 -15.10
CA LEU A 161 -2.36 -2.36 -15.40
C LEU A 161 -2.55 -2.19 -16.91
N LEU A 162 -1.52 -1.73 -17.62
CA LEU A 162 -1.57 -1.59 -19.08
C LEU A 162 -1.80 -2.92 -19.80
N GLY A 163 -1.17 -4.00 -19.33
CA GLY A 163 -1.35 -5.35 -19.88
C GLY A 163 -2.77 -5.88 -19.68
N GLN A 164 -3.37 -5.64 -18.52
CA GLN A 164 -4.75 -6.01 -18.23
C GLN A 164 -5.76 -5.20 -19.05
N ALA A 165 -5.51 -3.90 -19.26
CA ALA A 165 -6.34 -3.04 -20.10
C ALA A 165 -6.25 -3.38 -21.59
N ALA A 166 -5.09 -3.84 -22.06
CA ALA A 166 -4.89 -4.28 -23.44
C ALA A 166 -5.45 -5.69 -23.73
N ALA A 167 -5.69 -6.50 -22.69
CA ALA A 167 -6.20 -7.84 -22.86
C ALA A 167 -7.66 -7.80 -23.37
N PRO A 168 -8.02 -8.61 -24.39
CA PRO A 168 -9.42 -8.74 -24.78
C PRO A 168 -10.21 -9.32 -23.60
N ALA A 169 -11.29 -8.64 -23.21
CA ALA A 169 -12.12 -9.07 -22.09
C ALA A 169 -12.59 -10.52 -22.30
N PRO A 170 -12.53 -11.39 -21.28
CA PRO A 170 -13.05 -12.74 -21.40
C PRO A 170 -14.56 -12.67 -21.68
N SER A 171 -15.00 -13.33 -22.75
CA SER A 171 -16.41 -13.55 -23.09
C SER A 171 -17.06 -14.52 -22.10
N ALA A 172 -17.11 -14.17 -20.82
CA ALA A 172 -17.75 -14.94 -19.78
C ALA A 172 -18.71 -14.03 -19.00
N GLY A 173 -20.01 -14.23 -19.27
CA GLY A 173 -21.20 -13.73 -18.58
C GLY A 173 -21.06 -12.60 -17.56
N GLY A 174 -21.61 -11.43 -17.90
CA GLY A 174 -22.25 -10.56 -16.92
C GLY A 174 -21.71 -9.14 -16.76
N THR A 175 -20.57 -8.78 -17.34
CA THR A 175 -20.09 -7.39 -17.29
C THR A 175 -20.46 -6.68 -18.60
N VAL A 176 -21.45 -5.79 -18.51
CA VAL A 176 -21.90 -4.97 -19.64
C VAL A 176 -20.71 -4.18 -20.17
N ARG A 177 -20.34 -4.42 -21.43
CA ARG A 177 -19.43 -3.55 -22.19
C ARG A 177 -20.19 -2.24 -22.50
N THR A 178 -20.26 -1.33 -21.53
CA THR A 178 -20.83 0.00 -21.74
C THR A 178 -19.73 0.89 -22.32
N THR A 179 -19.56 0.83 -23.64
CA THR A 179 -18.87 1.85 -24.43
C THR A 179 -19.70 3.14 -24.47
N SER A 180 -19.88 3.76 -23.31
CA SER A 180 -20.78 4.91 -23.17
C SER A 180 -20.29 5.85 -22.06
N THR A 181 -20.33 7.15 -22.33
CA THR A 181 -20.17 8.24 -21.34
C THR A 181 -21.04 8.05 -20.10
N SER A 182 -22.17 7.34 -20.23
CA SER A 182 -23.06 6.95 -19.14
C SER A 182 -22.35 6.17 -18.02
N SER A 183 -21.25 5.46 -18.31
CA SER A 183 -20.47 4.75 -17.29
C SER A 183 -19.72 5.72 -16.38
N VAL A 184 -19.22 6.82 -16.94
CA VAL A 184 -18.53 7.86 -16.16
C VAL A 184 -19.54 8.68 -15.37
N ASP A 185 -20.70 8.98 -15.95
CA ASP A 185 -21.78 9.65 -15.24
C ASP A 185 -22.31 8.81 -14.08
N ALA A 186 -22.38 7.48 -14.23
CA ALA A 186 -22.74 6.56 -13.15
C ALA A 186 -21.69 6.53 -12.03
N LEU A 187 -20.40 6.65 -12.36
CA LEU A 187 -19.33 6.80 -11.37
C LEU A 187 -19.44 8.12 -10.61
N ALA A 188 -19.66 9.22 -11.32
CA ALA A 188 -19.90 10.52 -10.71
C ALA A 188 -21.12 10.48 -9.77
N GLY A 189 -22.21 9.84 -10.19
CA GLY A 189 -23.41 9.62 -9.37
C GLY A 189 -23.20 8.76 -8.13
N SER A 190 -22.14 7.95 -8.08
CA SER A 190 -21.76 7.13 -6.92
C SER A 190 -20.69 7.77 -6.03
N GLY A 191 -20.37 9.05 -6.27
CA GLY A 191 -19.47 9.83 -5.42
C GLY A 191 -17.99 9.72 -5.80
N TRP A 192 -17.68 9.13 -6.95
CA TRP A 192 -16.36 9.26 -7.57
C TRP A 192 -16.24 10.59 -8.28
N THR A 193 -15.02 11.11 -8.38
CA THR A 193 -14.74 12.37 -9.07
C THR A 193 -15.03 12.22 -10.55
N ALA A 194 -14.39 11.21 -11.16
CA ALA A 194 -14.50 10.83 -12.57
C ALA A 194 -14.23 11.97 -13.60
N PRO A 195 -13.64 11.69 -14.77
CA PRO A 195 -13.32 12.73 -15.75
C PRO A 195 -14.53 13.16 -16.59
N GLN A 196 -14.64 14.44 -16.93
CA GLN A 196 -15.52 14.86 -18.03
C GLN A 196 -14.85 14.57 -19.38
N LEU A 197 -15.02 13.34 -19.88
CA LEU A 197 -14.26 12.81 -21.01
C LEU A 197 -14.19 13.79 -22.21
N PRO A 198 -12.97 14.20 -22.64
CA PRO A 198 -12.81 15.03 -23.83
C PRO A 198 -13.25 14.31 -25.10
N ALA A 199 -13.49 15.08 -26.17
CA ALA A 199 -13.85 14.51 -27.47
C ALA A 199 -12.78 13.51 -27.96
N GLY A 200 -13.24 12.37 -28.48
CA GLY A 200 -12.37 11.29 -28.99
C GLY A 200 -11.88 10.30 -27.94
N TRP A 201 -12.24 10.48 -26.66
CA TRP A 201 -12.02 9.48 -25.61
C TRP A 201 -13.22 8.57 -25.45
N ALA A 202 -12.96 7.28 -25.20
CA ALA A 202 -13.99 6.29 -24.94
C ALA A 202 -13.63 5.42 -23.73
N VAL A 203 -14.62 5.04 -22.94
CA VAL A 203 -14.45 4.05 -21.88
C VAL A 203 -14.45 2.65 -22.50
N ALA A 204 -13.37 1.92 -22.32
CA ALA A 204 -13.24 0.53 -22.71
C ALA A 204 -13.75 -0.41 -21.61
N ALA A 205 -13.41 -0.13 -20.35
CA ALA A 205 -13.86 -0.89 -19.19
C ALA A 205 -13.87 -0.04 -17.92
N VAL A 206 -14.68 -0.45 -16.95
CA VAL A 206 -14.69 0.08 -15.58
C VAL A 206 -14.60 -1.11 -14.63
N ARG A 207 -13.66 -1.08 -13.69
CA ARG A 207 -13.42 -2.12 -12.70
C ARG A 207 -13.40 -1.50 -11.31
N GLY A 208 -14.30 -1.92 -10.44
CA GLY A 208 -14.28 -1.53 -9.03
C GLY A 208 -13.50 -2.54 -8.20
N ASP A 209 -12.77 -2.05 -7.20
CA ASP A 209 -12.27 -2.91 -6.12
C ASP A 209 -13.46 -3.43 -5.28
N PRO A 210 -13.52 -4.72 -4.92
CA PRO A 210 -14.59 -5.27 -4.07
C PRO A 210 -14.76 -4.57 -2.71
N ALA A 211 -13.72 -3.92 -2.17
CA ALA A 211 -13.87 -3.11 -0.96
C ALA A 211 -14.50 -1.72 -1.21
N GLY A 212 -14.73 -1.34 -2.47
CA GLY A 212 -15.32 -0.06 -2.86
C GLY A 212 -14.39 1.14 -2.64
N THR A 213 -13.08 0.91 -2.47
CA THR A 213 -12.11 1.95 -2.11
C THR A 213 -11.33 2.51 -3.29
N SER A 214 -11.38 1.83 -4.43
CA SER A 214 -10.81 2.30 -5.69
C SER A 214 -11.66 1.88 -6.89
N VAL A 215 -11.61 2.69 -7.94
CA VAL A 215 -12.14 2.35 -9.26
C VAL A 215 -11.05 2.54 -10.31
N GLU A 216 -11.02 1.64 -11.28
CA GLU A 216 -10.12 1.66 -12.42
C GLU A 216 -10.95 1.82 -13.70
N LEU A 217 -10.54 2.75 -14.55
CA LEU A 217 -11.14 3.01 -15.85
C LEU A 217 -10.10 2.75 -16.93
N ASP A 218 -10.40 1.82 -17.83
CA ASP A 218 -9.66 1.66 -19.07
C ASP A 218 -10.25 2.62 -20.10
N LEU A 219 -9.42 3.53 -20.59
CA LEU A 219 -9.80 4.51 -21.59
C LEU A 219 -9.03 4.26 -22.88
N THR A 220 -9.72 4.45 -24.00
CA THR A 220 -9.11 4.52 -25.32
C THR A 220 -9.08 5.97 -25.75
N GLY A 221 -7.88 6.50 -25.97
CA GLY A 221 -7.67 7.86 -26.45
C GLY A 221 -7.93 8.03 -27.95
N PRO A 222 -7.92 9.27 -28.47
CA PRO A 222 -8.25 9.59 -29.86
C PRO A 222 -7.29 8.97 -30.89
N THR A 223 -6.04 8.72 -30.48
CA THR A 223 -5.01 8.06 -31.30
C THR A 223 -5.05 6.53 -31.18
N GLY A 224 -6.01 5.97 -30.45
CA GLY A 224 -6.12 4.53 -30.16
C GLY A 224 -5.25 4.05 -29.00
N ALA A 225 -4.52 4.96 -28.33
CA ALA A 225 -3.71 4.62 -27.18
C ALA A 225 -4.56 4.22 -25.97
N THR A 226 -4.18 3.12 -25.30
CA THR A 226 -4.77 2.71 -24.03
C THR A 226 -4.20 3.54 -22.88
N VAL A 227 -5.10 4.02 -22.02
CA VAL A 227 -4.78 4.73 -20.79
C VAL A 227 -5.58 4.13 -19.66
N VAL A 228 -4.91 3.81 -18.56
CA VAL A 228 -5.57 3.33 -17.35
C VAL A 228 -5.61 4.48 -16.35
N VAL A 229 -6.81 4.76 -15.85
CA VAL A 229 -7.04 5.74 -14.80
C VAL A 229 -7.46 4.98 -13.55
N THR A 230 -6.75 5.18 -12.45
CA THR A 230 -7.13 4.63 -11.15
C THR A 230 -7.49 5.78 -10.23
N GLU A 231 -8.72 5.76 -9.71
CA GLU A 231 -9.18 6.70 -8.70
C GLU A 231 -9.29 5.98 -7.35
N ARG A 232 -8.68 6.55 -6.30
CA ARG A 232 -8.69 6.01 -4.94
C ARG A 232 -9.21 7.06 -3.98
N GLN A 233 -10.16 6.72 -3.12
CA GLN A 233 -10.65 7.67 -2.12
C GLN A 233 -9.57 7.93 -1.07
N GLY A 234 -9.21 9.19 -0.88
CA GLY A 234 -8.11 9.50 0.02
C GLY A 234 -7.49 10.87 -0.18
N ARG A 235 -6.46 11.12 0.64
CA ARG A 235 -5.61 12.30 0.55
C ARG A 235 -4.22 11.87 0.08
N LEU A 236 -3.72 12.48 -0.98
CA LEU A 236 -2.39 12.26 -1.50
C LEU A 236 -1.34 12.59 -0.43
N ASP A 237 -0.44 11.64 -0.15
CA ASP A 237 0.71 11.87 0.72
C ASP A 237 1.82 12.59 -0.06
N THR A 238 1.75 13.93 -0.09
CA THR A 238 2.74 14.74 -0.80
C THR A 238 4.13 14.71 -0.14
N ALA A 239 4.24 14.32 1.13
CA ALA A 239 5.53 14.16 1.79
C ALA A 239 6.30 12.95 1.21
N ALA A 240 5.58 11.88 0.84
CA ALA A 240 6.16 10.74 0.15
C ALA A 240 6.63 11.05 -1.28
N LEU A 241 6.17 12.16 -1.87
CA LEU A 241 6.50 12.62 -3.23
C LEU A 241 7.61 13.68 -3.24
N HIS A 242 8.37 13.82 -2.15
CA HIS A 242 9.45 14.80 -2.08
C HIS A 242 10.52 14.51 -3.16
N GLY A 243 10.83 15.52 -3.98
CA GLY A 243 11.81 15.40 -5.07
C GLY A 243 11.26 14.83 -6.38
N VAL A 244 9.99 14.43 -6.43
CA VAL A 244 9.30 14.03 -7.67
C VAL A 244 9.02 15.26 -8.53
N ALA A 245 9.15 15.13 -9.85
CA ALA A 245 8.86 16.21 -10.79
C ALA A 245 7.38 16.58 -10.75
N VAL A 246 7.08 17.88 -10.73
CA VAL A 246 5.71 18.42 -10.71
C VAL A 246 5.45 19.26 -11.96
N HIS A 247 4.36 18.96 -12.65
CA HIS A 247 3.82 19.80 -13.72
C HIS A 247 2.54 20.48 -13.27
N GLN A 248 2.30 21.69 -13.76
CA GLN A 248 1.04 22.39 -13.55
C GLN A 248 0.14 22.18 -14.76
N VAL A 249 -1.00 21.54 -14.57
CA VAL A 249 -2.00 21.31 -15.62
C VAL A 249 -3.29 21.95 -15.20
N ASP A 250 -3.67 23.05 -15.88
CA ASP A 250 -4.90 23.79 -15.62
C ASP A 250 -5.10 24.13 -14.11
N GLY A 251 -4.02 24.61 -13.49
CA GLY A 251 -3.99 25.00 -12.06
C GLY A 251 -3.84 23.85 -11.05
N ARG A 252 -3.67 22.61 -11.51
CA ARG A 252 -3.46 21.43 -10.65
C ARG A 252 -1.99 21.01 -10.65
N ALA A 253 -1.47 20.67 -9.46
CA ALA A 253 -0.15 20.08 -9.31
C ALA A 253 -0.19 18.57 -9.61
N VAL A 254 0.44 18.17 -10.72
CA VAL A 254 0.51 16.79 -11.21
C VAL A 254 1.92 16.27 -11.03
N TYR A 255 2.07 15.21 -10.25
CA TYR A 255 3.37 14.58 -9.97
C TYR A 255 3.65 13.50 -11.01
N VAL A 256 4.87 13.48 -11.55
CA VAL A 256 5.31 12.49 -12.55
C VAL A 256 6.15 11.42 -11.88
N LEU A 257 5.55 10.26 -11.62
CA LEU A 257 6.25 9.12 -11.01
C LEU A 257 7.16 8.41 -12.02
N SER A 258 6.74 8.34 -13.28
CA SER A 258 7.55 7.79 -14.37
C SER A 258 7.18 8.45 -15.70
N THR A 259 8.15 8.51 -16.61
CA THR A 259 7.96 9.01 -17.99
C THR A 259 7.89 7.90 -19.02
N SER A 260 8.17 6.65 -18.65
CA SER A 260 8.11 5.48 -19.54
C SER A 260 7.94 4.18 -18.72
N PRO A 261 6.71 3.64 -18.61
CA PRO A 261 5.45 4.22 -19.08
C PRO A 261 5.14 5.53 -18.33
N ARG A 262 4.36 6.43 -18.96
CA ARG A 262 3.96 7.70 -18.34
C ARG A 262 3.05 7.37 -17.16
N HIS A 263 3.46 7.74 -15.96
CA HIS A 263 2.72 7.52 -14.72
C HIS A 263 2.60 8.85 -13.97
N LEU A 264 1.37 9.37 -13.92
CA LEU A 264 1.02 10.65 -13.31
C LEU A 264 0.14 10.42 -12.09
N VAL A 265 0.31 11.23 -11.05
CA VAL A 265 -0.57 11.21 -9.87
C VAL A 265 -0.89 12.62 -9.41
N TRP A 266 -2.14 12.87 -9.02
CA TRP A 266 -2.56 14.13 -8.41
C TRP A 266 -3.76 13.94 -7.48
N GLN A 267 -4.04 14.95 -6.68
CA GLN A 267 -5.26 15.04 -5.88
C GLN A 267 -6.35 15.75 -6.70
N SER A 268 -7.53 15.15 -6.79
CA SER A 268 -8.72 15.75 -7.39
C SER A 268 -9.89 15.59 -6.42
N ASP A 269 -10.38 16.71 -5.87
CA ASP A 269 -11.40 16.69 -4.81
C ASP A 269 -11.06 15.67 -3.71
N GLY A 270 -11.96 14.75 -3.37
CA GLY A 270 -11.79 13.74 -2.33
C GLY A 270 -10.98 12.49 -2.72
N SER A 271 -10.41 12.48 -3.92
CA SER A 271 -9.75 11.31 -4.50
C SER A 271 -8.34 11.59 -4.98
N VAL A 272 -7.50 10.56 -4.90
CA VAL A 272 -6.22 10.51 -5.59
C VAL A 272 -6.42 9.85 -6.93
N VAL A 273 -6.02 10.53 -8.00
CA VAL A 273 -6.12 10.04 -9.36
C VAL A 273 -4.72 9.69 -9.85
N GLU A 274 -4.57 8.46 -10.32
CA GLU A 274 -3.37 7.93 -10.96
C GLU A 274 -3.68 7.65 -12.43
N VAL A 275 -2.78 8.05 -13.33
CA VAL A 275 -2.91 7.79 -14.77
C VAL A 275 -1.66 7.11 -15.27
N VAL A 276 -1.85 5.95 -15.90
CA VAL A 276 -0.80 5.17 -16.53
C VAL A 276 -1.07 5.07 -18.04
N SER A 277 -0.08 5.44 -18.85
CA SER A 277 -0.14 5.28 -20.30
C SER A 277 1.19 4.80 -20.88
N ALA A 278 1.12 3.90 -21.86
CA ALA A 278 2.26 3.55 -22.70
C ALA A 278 2.58 4.64 -23.75
N SER A 279 1.61 5.51 -24.06
CA SER A 279 1.76 6.56 -25.07
C SER A 279 2.43 7.81 -24.50
N ARG A 280 3.26 8.46 -25.33
CA ARG A 280 3.88 9.76 -25.03
C ARG A 280 3.09 10.95 -25.58
N ASP A 281 1.90 10.70 -26.11
CA ASP A 281 1.05 11.71 -26.72
C ASP A 281 0.56 12.74 -25.68
N ASP A 282 0.29 13.95 -26.15
CA ASP A 282 -0.15 15.10 -25.34
C ASP A 282 -1.64 15.00 -24.97
N SER A 283 -2.37 14.05 -25.59
CA SER A 283 -3.77 13.76 -25.27
C SER A 283 -4.01 13.44 -23.80
N VAL A 284 -3.02 12.90 -23.08
CA VAL A 284 -3.11 12.64 -21.62
C VAL A 284 -3.29 13.93 -20.82
N GLU A 285 -2.72 15.05 -21.25
CA GLU A 285 -2.85 16.33 -20.55
C GLU A 285 -4.29 16.86 -20.63
N ALA A 286 -4.95 16.70 -21.79
CA ALA A 286 -6.36 17.01 -21.94
C ALA A 286 -7.25 16.13 -21.06
N LEU A 287 -6.89 14.85 -20.84
CA LEU A 287 -7.58 13.97 -19.90
C LEU A 287 -7.37 14.42 -18.45
N VAL A 288 -6.17 14.85 -18.06
CA VAL A 288 -5.92 15.39 -16.72
C VAL A 288 -6.75 16.65 -16.46
N ALA A 289 -6.82 17.55 -17.45
CA ALA A 289 -7.63 18.77 -17.36
C ALA A 289 -9.15 18.49 -17.29
N ALA A 290 -9.60 17.31 -17.73
CA ALA A 290 -11.00 16.90 -17.66
C ALA A 290 -11.50 16.57 -16.23
N PHE A 291 -10.60 16.42 -15.26
CA PHE A 291 -10.97 16.25 -13.86
C PHE A 291 -11.24 17.62 -13.20
N PRO A 292 -12.13 17.72 -12.21
CA PRO A 292 -12.33 18.94 -11.43
C PRO A 292 -11.02 19.54 -10.87
N ALA A 293 -10.88 20.86 -10.91
CA ALA A 293 -9.70 21.58 -10.34
C ALA A 293 -9.82 21.85 -8.84
N THR A 294 -10.87 21.34 -8.19
CA THR A 294 -11.14 21.66 -6.79
C THR A 294 -10.06 21.09 -5.88
N PRO A 295 -9.36 21.94 -5.11
CA PRO A 295 -8.36 21.48 -4.17
C PRO A 295 -9.05 20.68 -3.05
N PHE A 296 -8.38 19.66 -2.54
CA PHE A 296 -8.88 18.90 -1.41
C PHE A 296 -8.91 19.78 -0.15
N ASP A 297 -10.09 19.97 0.42
CA ASP A 297 -10.27 20.68 1.68
C ASP A 297 -10.17 19.72 2.89
N ASP A 298 -9.04 19.77 3.58
CA ASP A 298 -8.79 19.02 4.83
C ASP A 298 -9.15 19.83 6.10
N GLY A 299 -9.80 20.99 5.93
CA GLY A 299 -10.25 21.84 7.00
C GLY A 299 -11.27 21.17 7.92
N VAL A 300 -11.34 21.63 9.17
CA VAL A 300 -12.26 21.11 10.19
C VAL A 300 -13.73 21.09 9.70
N PRO A 301 -14.27 22.16 9.08
CA PRO A 301 -15.65 22.15 8.59
C PRO A 301 -15.90 21.10 7.51
N ALA A 302 -14.98 20.99 6.54
CA ALA A 302 -15.09 20.01 5.46
C ALA A 302 -15.03 18.57 5.99
N ARG A 303 -14.18 18.31 6.98
CA ARG A 303 -14.10 17.01 7.67
C ARG A 303 -15.38 16.67 8.42
N ILE A 304 -15.94 17.61 9.19
CA ILE A 304 -17.21 17.38 9.89
C ILE A 304 -18.35 17.12 8.89
N GLY A 305 -18.41 17.90 7.81
CA GLY A 305 -19.40 17.71 6.74
C GLY A 305 -19.31 16.35 6.07
N ARG A 306 -18.09 15.88 5.74
CA ARG A 306 -17.87 14.52 5.22
C ARG A 306 -18.28 13.46 6.23
N GLY A 307 -17.88 13.58 7.50
CA GLY A 307 -18.31 12.66 8.54
C GLY A 307 -19.83 12.57 8.68
N TRP A 308 -20.52 13.69 8.53
CA TRP A 308 -21.99 13.73 8.51
C TRP A 308 -22.56 13.00 7.31
N SER A 309 -22.00 13.19 6.12
CA SER A 309 -22.44 12.47 4.91
C SER A 309 -22.29 10.96 5.05
N THR A 310 -21.21 10.48 5.67
CA THR A 310 -21.00 9.06 5.97
C THR A 310 -22.07 8.51 6.90
N VAL A 311 -22.38 9.23 7.98
CA VAL A 311 -23.44 8.82 8.92
C VAL A 311 -24.81 8.86 8.24
N ALA A 312 -25.11 9.91 7.48
CA ALA A 312 -26.37 10.07 6.76
C ALA A 312 -26.58 8.95 5.73
N HIS A 313 -25.52 8.52 5.04
CA HIS A 313 -25.58 7.41 4.10
C HIS A 313 -25.90 6.08 4.79
N VAL A 314 -25.28 5.81 5.94
CA VAL A 314 -25.60 4.61 6.75
C VAL A 314 -27.03 4.65 7.29
N LEU A 315 -27.50 5.82 7.71
CA LEU A 315 -28.86 6.01 8.23
C LEU A 315 -29.94 5.94 7.15
N ALA A 316 -29.62 6.39 5.93
CA ALA A 316 -30.53 6.28 4.79
C ALA A 316 -30.73 4.82 4.36
N GLY A 317 -29.75 3.95 4.63
CA GLY A 317 -29.76 2.56 4.19
C GLY A 317 -29.80 2.41 2.65
N PRO A 318 -29.59 1.19 2.12
CA PRO A 318 -30.07 0.87 0.78
C PRO A 318 -31.61 0.82 0.73
#